data_AF-A0AAW1K7B4-F1
#
_entry.id   AF-A0AAW1K7B4-F1
#
_cell.length_a   1.000
_cell.length_b   1.000
_cell.length_c   1.000
_cell.angle_alpha   90.00
_cell.angle_beta   90.00
_cell.angle_gamma   90.00
#
_symmetry.space_group_name_H-M   'P 1'
#
loop_
_entity.id
_entity.type
_entity.pdbx_description
1 polymer ?
#
loop_
_entity_poly.entity_id
_entity_poly.type
_entity_poly.pdbx_seq_one_letter_code
_entity_poly.pdbx_strand_id
1 'polypeptide(L)'
;MDEIFRQSKKLFDLPTTEKMKLLRNEKHRGYTPLFDQALDPKNQVHAIGDYKEGYYIGCEVPEDDPNANKPFFVPNIWPDSDLLPGWRQIMEKYDTQALEVGRVVARIIALTLKLDANFLDKPNLLGKPLSLLQCCVSLAQVSDPLKGISGASAHSDFGRITLLAIDDVVSLQIYKDKEAIPQRW
;
A
#
# COMPACT_ATOMS: atom_id res chain seq x y z
N MET A 1 -5.81 2.18 -15.33
CA MET A 1 -6.09 2.79 -14.01
C MET A 1 -7.52 2.51 -13.59
N ASP A 2 -8.52 2.92 -14.37
CA ASP A 2 -9.95 2.77 -14.01
C ASP A 2 -10.38 1.34 -13.66
N GLU A 3 -9.85 0.36 -14.41
CA GLU A 3 -10.08 -1.06 -14.12
C GLU A 3 -9.65 -1.43 -12.70
N ILE A 4 -8.49 -0.93 -12.25
CA ILE A 4 -7.94 -1.25 -10.93
C ILE A 4 -8.82 -0.67 -9.84
N PHE A 5 -9.21 0.60 -9.94
CA PHE A 5 -10.14 1.21 -8.99
C PHE A 5 -11.48 0.46 -8.94
N ARG A 6 -12.00 0.05 -10.11
CA ARG A 6 -13.24 -0.74 -10.17
C ARG A 6 -13.11 -2.10 -9.49
N GLN A 7 -12.00 -2.80 -9.71
CA GLN A 7 -11.76 -4.10 -9.07
C GLN A 7 -11.48 -3.98 -7.58
N SER A 8 -10.75 -2.95 -7.14
CA SER A 8 -10.57 -2.64 -5.72
C SER A 8 -11.90 -2.33 -5.05
N LYS A 9 -12.78 -1.56 -5.69
CA LYS A 9 -14.13 -1.30 -5.20
C LYS A 9 -14.93 -2.59 -5.02
N LYS A 10 -14.92 -3.50 -6.00
CA LYS A 10 -15.60 -4.80 -5.88
C LYS A 10 -15.13 -5.60 -4.67
N LEU A 11 -13.83 -5.59 -4.37
CA LEU A 11 -13.27 -6.25 -3.19
C LEU A 11 -13.81 -5.62 -1.89
N PHE A 12 -13.79 -4.29 -1.77
CA PHE A 12 -14.21 -3.62 -0.54
C PHE A 12 -15.74 -3.61 -0.34
N ASP A 13 -16.52 -3.74 -1.42
CA ASP A 13 -17.97 -3.90 -1.42
C ASP A 13 -18.43 -5.32 -1.01
N LEU A 14 -17.50 -6.29 -0.88
CA LEU A 14 -17.84 -7.63 -0.39
C LEU A 14 -18.35 -7.59 1.05
N PRO A 15 -19.22 -8.55 1.45
CA PRO A 15 -19.61 -8.71 2.85
C PRO A 15 -18.39 -8.85 3.75
N THR A 16 -18.44 -8.23 4.94
CA THR A 16 -17.34 -8.30 5.91
C THR A 16 -16.91 -9.74 6.21
N THR A 17 -17.85 -10.69 6.27
CA THR A 17 -17.56 -12.11 6.47
C THR A 17 -16.66 -12.69 5.39
N GLU A 18 -16.81 -12.27 4.13
CA GLU A 18 -15.95 -12.71 3.03
C GLU A 18 -14.59 -12.02 3.07
N LYS A 19 -14.55 -10.71 3.34
CA LYS A 19 -13.28 -9.96 3.47
C LYS A 19 -12.43 -10.50 4.62
N MET A 20 -13.04 -10.89 5.74
CA MET A 20 -12.35 -11.46 6.90
C MET A 20 -11.74 -12.85 6.65
N LYS A 21 -12.20 -13.60 5.63
CA LYS A 21 -11.50 -14.85 5.22
C LYS A 21 -10.12 -14.57 4.62
N LEU A 22 -9.91 -13.34 4.15
CA LEU A 22 -8.66 -12.88 3.54
C LEU A 22 -7.79 -12.11 4.53
N LEU A 23 -8.04 -12.23 5.83
CA LEU A 23 -7.39 -11.42 6.87
C LEU A 23 -5.86 -11.43 6.76
N ARG A 24 -5.26 -10.26 6.98
CA ARG A 24 -3.83 -10.04 6.83
C ARG A 24 -3.04 -10.97 7.75
N ASN A 25 -2.09 -11.71 7.17
CA ASN A 25 -1.18 -12.56 7.94
C ASN A 25 0.00 -11.78 8.57
N GLU A 26 0.81 -12.46 9.38
CA GLU A 26 1.97 -11.90 10.08
C GLU A 26 3.07 -11.36 9.13
N LYS A 27 3.04 -11.73 7.85
CA LYS A 27 3.98 -11.29 6.81
C LYS A 27 3.38 -10.23 5.89
N HIS A 28 2.30 -9.57 6.33
CA HIS A 28 1.65 -8.45 5.65
C HIS A 28 1.11 -8.80 4.25
N ARG A 29 0.35 -9.89 4.15
CA ARG A 29 -0.44 -10.25 2.95
C ARG A 29 -1.90 -10.37 3.30
N GLY A 30 -2.78 -9.81 2.47
CA GLY A 30 -4.23 -9.89 2.64
C GLY A 30 -4.88 -8.62 3.20
N TYR A 31 -6.12 -8.77 3.63
CA TYR A 31 -7.06 -7.74 4.02
C TYR A 31 -6.82 -7.19 5.43
N THR A 32 -6.86 -5.87 5.57
CA THR A 32 -6.87 -5.18 6.88
C THR A 32 -8.23 -4.52 7.09
N PRO A 33 -8.95 -4.85 8.18
CA PRO A 33 -10.20 -4.20 8.50
C PRO A 33 -9.99 -2.75 8.95
N LEU A 34 -11.09 -2.01 9.08
CA LEU A 34 -11.11 -0.70 9.74
C LEU A 34 -10.39 -0.79 11.09
N PHE A 35 -9.68 0.28 11.45
CA PHE A 35 -9.00 0.42 12.73
C PHE A 35 -7.78 -0.49 12.95
N ASP A 36 -7.43 -1.36 11.99
CA ASP A 36 -6.30 -2.28 12.10
C ASP A 36 -4.93 -1.56 12.13
N GLN A 37 -4.85 -0.34 11.60
CA GLN A 37 -3.60 0.41 11.50
C GLN A 37 -3.63 1.66 12.36
N ALA A 38 -2.64 1.82 13.23
CA ALA A 38 -2.41 3.06 13.95
C ALA A 38 -0.99 3.57 13.63
N LEU A 39 -0.88 4.41 12.60
CA LEU A 39 0.42 4.89 12.11
C LEU A 39 0.99 6.06 12.93
N ASP A 40 0.14 6.74 13.72
CA ASP A 40 0.55 7.76 14.67
C ASP A 40 -0.17 7.59 16.03
N PRO A 41 0.16 6.54 16.80
CA PRO A 41 -0.56 6.22 18.02
C PRO A 41 -0.41 7.29 19.12
N LYS A 42 0.61 8.16 19.03
CA LYS A 42 0.87 9.21 20.03
C LYS A 42 -0.06 10.41 19.85
N ASN A 43 -0.45 10.71 18.62
CA ASN A 43 -1.28 11.87 18.30
C ASN A 43 -2.73 11.48 17.93
N GLN A 44 -3.05 10.19 17.83
CA GLN A 44 -4.42 9.74 17.67
C GLN A 44 -5.22 9.90 18.97
N VAL A 45 -6.21 10.78 18.95
CA VAL A 45 -7.21 10.89 20.01
C VAL A 45 -7.92 9.53 20.13
N HIS A 46 -7.95 8.96 21.34
CA HIS A 46 -8.54 7.65 21.68
C HIS A 46 -7.85 6.39 21.12
N ALA A 47 -6.75 6.50 20.35
CA ALA A 47 -6.02 5.36 19.77
C ALA A 47 -6.92 4.36 19.01
N ILE A 48 -7.98 4.86 18.38
CA ILE A 48 -8.99 4.05 17.69
C ILE A 48 -8.43 3.40 16.42
N GLY A 49 -7.35 3.93 15.83
CA GLY A 49 -6.81 3.46 14.56
C GLY A 49 -7.38 4.22 13.35
N ASP A 50 -6.79 3.96 12.19
CA ASP A 50 -7.11 4.60 10.91
C ASP A 50 -8.49 4.15 10.40
N TYR A 51 -9.29 5.10 9.93
CA TYR A 51 -10.61 4.90 9.34
C TYR A 51 -10.50 4.44 7.87
N LYS A 52 -9.74 3.38 7.64
CA LYS A 52 -9.55 2.76 6.32
C LYS A 52 -9.55 1.25 6.39
N GLU A 53 -10.07 0.63 5.35
CA GLU A 53 -9.79 -0.76 5.04
C GLU A 53 -8.65 -0.81 4.03
N GLY A 54 -7.95 -1.95 3.99
CA GLY A 54 -6.80 -2.13 3.12
C GLY A 54 -6.64 -3.56 2.64
N TYR A 55 -5.82 -3.74 1.62
CA TYR A 55 -5.43 -5.04 1.10
C TYR A 55 -3.98 -4.99 0.62
N TYR A 56 -3.16 -5.90 1.13
CA TYR A 56 -1.74 -5.98 0.84
C TYR A 56 -1.42 -7.14 -0.10
N ILE A 57 -0.77 -6.81 -1.21
CA ILE A 57 -0.20 -7.74 -2.18
C ILE A 57 1.29 -7.44 -2.28
N GLY A 58 2.13 -8.44 -2.09
CA GLY A 58 3.56 -8.30 -2.40
C GLY A 58 3.96 -9.08 -3.65
N CYS A 59 5.26 -9.11 -3.92
CA CYS A 59 5.79 -9.95 -4.99
C CYS A 59 5.34 -11.41 -4.83
N GLU A 60 4.90 -12.03 -5.92
CA GLU A 60 4.52 -13.44 -5.92
C GLU A 60 5.76 -14.30 -5.66
N VAL A 61 5.64 -15.25 -4.75
CA VAL A 61 6.70 -16.16 -4.35
C VAL A 61 6.17 -17.59 -4.48
N PRO A 62 6.87 -18.50 -5.19
CA PRO A 62 6.52 -19.91 -5.23
C PRO A 62 6.45 -20.53 -3.83
N GLU A 63 5.58 -21.52 -3.63
CA GLU A 63 5.45 -22.21 -2.33
C GLU A 63 6.75 -22.89 -1.89
N ASP A 64 7.58 -23.32 -2.84
CA ASP A 64 8.87 -23.98 -2.66
C ASP A 64 10.07 -23.01 -2.72
N ASP A 65 9.85 -21.69 -2.63
CA ASP A 65 10.95 -20.72 -2.71
C ASP A 65 11.97 -20.96 -1.58
N PRO A 66 13.28 -21.09 -1.91
CA PRO A 66 14.35 -21.26 -0.91
C PRO A 66 14.42 -20.14 0.14
N ASN A 67 13.79 -19.00 -0.15
CA ASN A 67 13.71 -17.82 0.70
C ASN A 67 12.38 -17.71 1.46
N ALA A 68 11.49 -18.71 1.44
CA ALA A 68 10.20 -18.66 2.13
C ALA A 68 10.28 -18.34 3.63
N ASN A 69 11.44 -18.62 4.25
CA ASN A 69 11.73 -18.26 5.64
C ASN A 69 12.08 -16.78 5.87
N LYS A 70 12.33 -16.01 4.80
CA LYS A 70 12.62 -14.57 4.91
C LYS A 70 11.33 -13.76 5.10
N PRO A 71 11.38 -12.66 5.86
CA PRO A 71 10.25 -11.72 5.96
C PRO A 71 9.80 -11.27 4.56
N PHE A 72 8.49 -11.14 4.35
CA PHE A 72 7.87 -10.72 3.09
C PHE A 72 8.01 -11.67 1.89
N PHE A 73 8.71 -12.81 2.01
CA PHE A 73 8.76 -13.82 0.95
C PHE A 73 7.75 -14.93 1.25
N VAL A 74 6.46 -14.65 1.00
CA VAL A 74 5.38 -15.63 1.13
C VAL A 74 4.33 -15.45 0.05
N PRO A 75 3.58 -16.53 -0.26
CA PRO A 75 2.42 -16.45 -1.13
C PRO A 75 1.46 -15.34 -0.71
N ASN A 76 0.92 -14.64 -1.70
CA ASN A 76 -0.18 -13.71 -1.49
C ASN A 76 -1.44 -14.49 -1.08
N ILE A 77 -2.28 -13.86 -0.26
CA ILE A 77 -3.64 -14.33 -0.02
C ILE A 77 -4.47 -13.74 -1.16
N TRP A 78 -5.26 -14.57 -1.86
CA TRP A 78 -6.07 -14.12 -2.99
C TRP A 78 -7.55 -14.41 -2.72
N PRO A 79 -8.48 -13.54 -3.14
CA PRO A 79 -9.90 -13.87 -3.12
C PRO A 79 -10.18 -15.04 -4.07
N ASP A 80 -11.22 -15.82 -3.75
CA ASP A 80 -11.69 -16.89 -4.62
C ASP A 80 -12.09 -16.33 -6.00
N SER A 81 -11.71 -17.03 -7.07
CA SER A 81 -12.03 -16.64 -8.44
C SER A 81 -13.54 -16.65 -8.73
N ASP A 82 -14.32 -17.44 -8.00
CA ASP A 82 -15.78 -17.46 -8.11
C ASP A 82 -16.39 -16.20 -7.51
N LEU A 83 -15.76 -15.64 -6.47
CA LEU A 83 -16.22 -14.42 -5.80
C LEU A 83 -15.75 -13.16 -6.54
N LEU A 84 -14.50 -13.13 -6.99
CA LEU A 84 -13.90 -12.02 -7.72
C LEU A 84 -13.16 -12.50 -8.98
N PRO A 85 -13.89 -12.83 -10.06
CA PRO A 85 -13.30 -13.33 -11.30
C PRO A 85 -12.31 -12.32 -11.91
N GLY A 86 -11.11 -12.79 -12.23
CA GLY A 86 -10.07 -11.99 -12.90
C GLY A 86 -9.35 -10.98 -12.00
N TRP A 87 -9.70 -10.88 -10.72
CA TRP A 87 -9.15 -9.85 -9.83
C TRP A 87 -7.65 -9.99 -9.63
N ARG A 88 -7.18 -11.21 -9.35
CA ARG A 88 -5.75 -11.53 -9.20
C ARG A 88 -4.95 -11.10 -10.43
N GLN A 89 -5.36 -11.52 -11.62
CA GLN A 89 -4.66 -11.26 -12.87
C GLN A 89 -4.57 -9.76 -13.17
N ILE A 90 -5.62 -9.01 -12.83
CA ILE A 90 -5.66 -7.56 -12.99
C ILE A 90 -4.67 -6.88 -12.02
N MET A 91 -4.63 -7.30 -10.75
CA MET A 91 -3.71 -6.75 -9.75
C MET A 91 -2.25 -7.10 -10.03
N GLU A 92 -1.96 -8.34 -10.43
CA GLU A 92 -0.60 -8.78 -10.82
C GLU A 92 -0.09 -7.98 -12.03
N LYS A 93 -0.95 -7.77 -13.03
CA LYS A 93 -0.63 -6.95 -14.19
C LYS A 93 -0.31 -5.51 -13.78
N TYR A 94 -1.09 -4.94 -12.88
CA TYR A 94 -0.86 -3.58 -12.41
C TYR A 94 0.41 -3.45 -11.57
N ASP A 95 0.69 -4.37 -10.65
CA ASP A 95 1.94 -4.36 -9.87
C ASP A 95 3.17 -4.38 -10.81
N THR A 96 3.14 -5.22 -11.85
CA THR A 96 4.21 -5.27 -12.85
C THR A 96 4.38 -3.93 -13.57
N GLN A 97 3.29 -3.31 -14.02
CA GLN A 97 3.33 -2.02 -14.72
C GLN A 97 3.76 -0.86 -13.81
N ALA A 98 3.27 -0.83 -12.57
CA ALA A 98 3.65 0.17 -11.57
C ALA A 98 5.15 0.04 -11.21
N LEU A 99 5.66 -1.18 -11.14
CA LEU A 99 7.08 -1.43 -10.90
C LEU A 99 7.96 -0.89 -12.03
N GLU A 100 7.55 -1.06 -13.28
CA GLU A 100 8.26 -0.49 -14.43
C GLU A 100 8.32 1.05 -14.35
N VAL A 101 7.21 1.69 -13.99
CA VAL A 101 7.18 3.14 -13.74
C VAL A 101 8.14 3.51 -12.60
N GLY A 102 8.13 2.75 -11.49
CA GLY A 102 9.04 2.97 -10.38
C GLY A 102 10.52 2.88 -10.78
N ARG A 103 10.88 1.94 -11.66
CA ARG A 103 12.23 1.83 -12.23
C ARG A 103 12.60 3.04 -13.07
N VAL A 104 11.67 3.54 -13.90
CA VAL A 104 11.91 4.75 -14.69
C VAL A 104 12.12 5.96 -13.78
N VAL A 105 11.29 6.14 -12.75
CA VAL A 105 11.45 7.21 -11.75
C VAL A 105 12.81 7.11 -11.05
N ALA A 106 13.23 5.90 -10.65
CA ALA A 106 14.53 5.69 -10.05
C ALA A 106 15.68 6.11 -10.98
N ARG A 107 15.61 5.78 -12.28
CA ARG A 107 16.63 6.20 -13.27
C ARG A 107 16.68 7.72 -13.41
N ILE A 108 15.53 8.39 -13.40
CA ILE A 108 15.46 9.86 -13.41
C ILE A 108 16.13 10.44 -12.17
N ILE A 109 15.85 9.90 -10.98
CA ILE A 109 16.48 10.32 -9.72
C ILE A 109 18.00 10.10 -9.76
N ALA A 110 18.47 8.97 -10.30
CA ALA A 110 19.91 8.72 -10.44
C ALA A 110 20.59 9.78 -11.31
N LEU A 111 19.97 10.14 -12.43
CA LEU A 111 20.48 11.16 -13.35
C LEU A 111 20.49 12.56 -12.72
N THR A 112 19.46 12.95 -11.96
CA THR A 112 19.45 14.27 -11.29
C THR A 112 20.53 14.38 -10.21
N LEU A 113 20.91 13.25 -9.61
CA LEU A 113 22.04 13.14 -8.69
C LEU A 113 23.40 13.03 -9.40
N LYS A 114 23.45 13.15 -10.73
CA LYS A 114 24.65 13.01 -11.58
C LYS A 114 25.33 11.63 -11.45
N LEU A 115 24.54 10.59 -11.23
CA LEU A 115 24.99 9.20 -11.22
C LEU A 115 24.69 8.53 -12.56
N ASP A 116 25.21 7.32 -12.75
CA ASP A 116 24.80 6.45 -13.86
C ASP A 116 23.30 6.17 -13.80
N ALA A 117 22.61 6.17 -14.95
CA ALA A 117 21.16 5.97 -15.00
C ALA A 117 20.73 4.65 -14.34
N ASN A 118 21.54 3.60 -14.46
CA ASN A 118 21.26 2.28 -13.89
C ASN A 118 21.87 2.12 -12.49
N PHE A 119 22.38 3.19 -11.88
CA PHE A 119 23.01 3.12 -10.56
C PHE A 119 22.06 2.53 -9.52
N LEU A 120 20.78 2.94 -9.53
CA LEU A 120 19.77 2.41 -8.60
C LEU A 120 19.23 1.03 -8.99
N ASP A 121 19.48 0.53 -10.21
CA ASP A 121 19.08 -0.82 -10.67
C ASP A 121 19.97 -1.94 -10.09
N LYS A 122 20.98 -1.61 -9.28
CA LYS A 122 21.84 -2.62 -8.64
C LYS A 122 21.04 -3.52 -7.69
N PRO A 123 21.38 -4.82 -7.55
CA PRO A 123 20.61 -5.77 -6.74
C PRO A 123 20.42 -5.40 -5.26
N ASN A 124 21.40 -4.71 -4.64
CA ASN A 124 21.33 -4.22 -3.26
C ASN A 124 20.53 -2.91 -3.13
N LEU A 125 20.16 -2.30 -4.26
CA LEU A 125 19.31 -1.13 -4.37
C LEU A 125 17.95 -1.59 -4.89
N LEU A 126 17.51 -1.16 -6.07
CA LEU A 126 16.17 -1.45 -6.61
C LEU A 126 16.18 -2.57 -7.66
N GLY A 127 17.33 -3.21 -7.89
CA GLY A 127 17.44 -4.31 -8.87
C GLY A 127 16.59 -5.53 -8.54
N LYS A 128 16.43 -5.82 -7.24
CA LYS A 128 15.52 -6.84 -6.69
C LYS A 128 14.53 -6.16 -5.73
N PRO A 129 13.55 -5.42 -6.26
CA PRO A 129 12.67 -4.61 -5.45
C PRO A 129 11.72 -5.51 -4.66
N LEU A 130 11.56 -5.22 -3.39
CA LEU A 130 10.46 -5.75 -2.59
C LEU A 130 9.25 -4.84 -2.82
N SER A 131 8.47 -5.12 -3.85
CA SER A 131 7.23 -4.38 -4.14
C SER A 131 6.14 -4.76 -3.16
N LEU A 132 5.37 -3.76 -2.74
CA LEU A 132 4.17 -3.93 -1.94
C LEU A 132 3.08 -3.04 -2.52
N LEU A 133 2.11 -3.65 -3.19
CA LEU A 133 0.90 -3.00 -3.64
C LEU A 133 -0.11 -2.99 -2.48
N GLN A 134 -0.52 -1.78 -2.10
CA GLN A 134 -1.59 -1.58 -1.13
C GLN A 134 -2.79 -0.95 -1.83
N CYS A 135 -3.92 -1.67 -1.82
CA CYS A 135 -5.23 -1.07 -2.12
C CYS A 135 -5.84 -0.61 -0.80
N CYS A 136 -6.46 0.57 -0.76
CA CYS A 136 -7.15 1.05 0.44
C CYS A 136 -8.38 1.88 0.08
N VAL A 137 -9.32 1.91 1.01
CA VAL A 137 -10.50 2.78 0.95
C VAL A 137 -10.74 3.34 2.34
N SER A 138 -10.91 4.66 2.44
CA SER A 138 -11.35 5.31 3.67
C SER A 138 -12.88 5.40 3.70
N LEU A 139 -13.46 5.37 4.90
CA LEU A 139 -14.90 5.59 5.04
C LEU A 139 -15.27 7.00 4.55
N ALA A 140 -16.49 7.14 4.04
CA ALA A 140 -17.06 8.41 3.57
C ALA A 140 -17.37 9.41 4.71
N GLN A 141 -16.66 9.31 5.84
CA GLN A 141 -16.78 10.24 6.96
C GLN A 141 -15.78 11.39 6.75
N VAL A 142 -16.24 12.61 6.99
CA VAL A 142 -15.35 13.78 7.00
C VAL A 142 -14.32 13.58 8.12
N SER A 143 -13.04 13.73 7.78
CA SER A 143 -11.96 13.64 8.76
C SER A 143 -12.14 14.72 9.83
N ASP A 144 -12.04 14.31 11.10
CA ASP A 144 -12.09 15.17 12.27
C ASP A 144 -10.97 14.73 13.24
N PRO A 145 -9.75 15.25 13.04
CA PRO A 145 -8.60 14.87 13.87
C PRO A 145 -8.81 15.15 15.36
N LEU A 146 -9.63 16.15 15.72
CA LEU A 146 -9.95 16.46 17.12
C LEU A 146 -10.77 15.36 17.79
N LYS A 147 -11.52 14.59 17.01
CA LYS A 147 -12.26 13.40 17.46
C LYS A 147 -11.52 12.09 17.18
N GLY A 148 -10.28 12.16 16.69
CA GLY A 148 -9.50 10.98 16.30
C GLY A 148 -9.95 10.33 14.99
N ILE A 149 -10.79 11.01 14.19
CA ILE A 149 -11.27 10.50 12.92
C ILE A 149 -10.30 10.93 11.82
N SER A 150 -9.46 10.01 11.38
CA SER A 150 -8.58 10.21 10.22
C SER A 150 -8.60 8.99 9.32
N GLY A 151 -8.68 9.20 8.00
CA GLY A 151 -8.61 8.12 7.02
C GLY A 151 -7.27 7.40 7.07
N ALA A 152 -6.17 8.15 7.10
CA ALA A 152 -4.83 7.64 7.37
C ALA A 152 -4.07 8.65 8.24
N SER A 153 -3.46 8.19 9.33
CA SER A 153 -2.75 9.07 10.24
C SER A 153 -1.42 9.56 9.68
N ALA A 154 -0.88 10.64 10.24
CA ALA A 154 0.39 11.22 9.81
C ALA A 154 1.54 10.21 9.88
N HIS A 155 2.25 9.98 8.78
CA HIS A 155 3.41 9.08 8.77
C HIS A 155 4.37 9.39 7.62
N SER A 156 5.49 8.67 7.59
CA SER A 156 6.37 8.57 6.44
C SER A 156 6.45 7.10 6.04
N ASP A 157 6.44 6.84 4.73
CA ASP A 157 6.56 5.47 4.23
C ASP A 157 7.91 4.85 4.57
N PHE A 158 7.92 3.52 4.74
CA PHE A 158 9.14 2.75 5.03
C PHE A 158 9.99 2.45 3.78
N GLY A 159 9.39 2.59 2.59
CA GLY A 159 10.02 2.26 1.31
C GLY A 159 10.95 3.37 0.79
N ARG A 160 11.48 3.16 -0.43
CA ARG A 160 12.32 4.18 -1.11
C ARG A 160 11.51 5.12 -2.00
N ILE A 161 10.53 4.60 -2.72
CA ILE A 161 9.66 5.33 -3.65
C ILE A 161 8.25 4.80 -3.45
N THR A 162 7.29 5.70 -3.27
CA THR A 162 5.86 5.39 -3.25
C THR A 162 5.22 6.01 -4.47
N LEU A 163 4.54 5.19 -5.26
CA LEU A 163 3.68 5.64 -6.35
C LEU A 163 2.24 5.56 -5.84
N LEU A 164 1.63 6.70 -5.61
CA LEU A 164 0.26 6.79 -5.12
C LEU A 164 -0.68 7.19 -6.26
N ALA A 165 -1.64 6.32 -6.56
CA ALA A 165 -2.77 6.64 -7.41
C ALA A 165 -3.99 6.92 -6.53
N ILE A 166 -4.63 8.07 -6.75
CA ILE A 166 -5.87 8.47 -6.08
C ILE A 166 -7.00 8.55 -7.12
N ASP A 167 -8.23 8.42 -6.66
CA ASP A 167 -9.40 8.78 -7.44
C ASP A 167 -9.58 10.32 -7.45
N ASP A 168 -10.73 10.79 -7.91
CA ASP A 168 -11.02 12.22 -7.98
C ASP A 168 -11.28 12.87 -6.60
N VAL A 169 -11.20 12.11 -5.50
CA VAL A 169 -11.43 12.61 -4.14
C VAL A 169 -10.13 13.19 -3.57
N VAL A 170 -10.09 14.51 -3.45
CA VAL A 170 -8.97 15.24 -2.82
C VAL A 170 -8.95 14.95 -1.31
N SER A 171 -8.06 14.05 -0.90
CA SER A 171 -7.96 13.57 0.48
C SER A 171 -6.53 13.57 1.05
N LEU A 172 -5.51 13.58 0.20
CA LEU A 172 -4.11 13.53 0.61
C LEU A 172 -3.59 14.89 1.07
N GLN A 173 -2.99 14.92 2.25
CA GLN A 173 -2.23 16.06 2.76
C GLN A 173 -0.75 15.65 2.93
N ILE A 174 0.16 16.50 2.46
CA ILE A 174 1.61 16.27 2.55
C ILE A 174 2.22 17.37 3.41
N TYR A 175 2.81 16.96 4.53
CA TYR A 175 3.56 17.86 5.39
C TYR A 175 5.02 17.92 4.95
N LYS A 176 5.47 19.10 4.51
CA LYS A 176 6.78 19.28 3.88
C LYS A 176 7.93 19.36 4.87
N ASP A 177 7.71 19.96 6.04
CA ASP A 177 8.76 20.25 7.02
C ASP A 177 8.56 19.42 8.29
N LYS A 178 8.93 18.15 8.22
CA LYS A 178 8.77 17.17 9.30
C LYS A 178 9.39 17.61 10.63
N GLU A 179 10.43 18.44 10.58
CA GLU A 179 11.21 18.87 11.75
C GLU A 179 10.71 20.19 12.35
N ALA A 180 9.76 20.88 11.71
CA ALA A 180 9.23 22.14 12.23
C ALA A 180 8.48 21.96 13.56
N ILE A 181 8.71 22.88 14.50
CA ILE A 181 8.06 22.94 15.81
C ILE A 181 7.39 24.32 15.96
N PRO A 182 6.06 24.40 16.15
CA PRO A 182 5.11 23.28 16.17
C PRO A 182 4.81 22.76 14.77
N GLN A 183 4.49 21.46 14.68
CA GLN A 183 3.97 20.89 13.44
C GLN A 183 2.57 21.46 13.16
N ARG A 184 2.40 22.19 12.05
CA ARG A 184 1.14 22.82 11.66
C ARG A 184 0.66 22.26 10.32
N TRP A 185 -0.38 21.44 10.35
CA TRP A 185 -1.02 20.83 9.19
C TRP A 185 -1.84 21.82 8.37
#